data_AF-A0A653DPH7-F1
#
_entry.id   AF-A0A653DPH7-F1
#
_cell.length_a   1.000
_cell.length_b   1.000
_cell.length_c   1.000
_cell.angle_alpha   90.00
_cell.angle_beta   90.00
_cell.angle_gamma   90.00
#
_symmetry.space_group_name_H-M   'P 1'
#
loop_
_entity.id
_entity.type
_entity.pdbx_description
1 polymer ?
#
loop_
_entity_poly.entity_id
_entity_poly.type
_entity_poly.pdbx_seq_one_letter_code
_entity_poly.pdbx_strand_id
1 'polypeptide(L)'
;MSELPEGAPGNFPSMNELKLNIARKMLGSDIGYRPIQQDRSHLLKYLPKSQAELPPRSMEDSFLVGIIPLSKDKILQDKYVTFLGHVRIGRLLEDMDIFAVMVCYKHIVNPKLPENEVFPYSLVTVLVDRIDFTDYVPKSNEDIKISGHVSWVGKSSMEVVVWLEQQMSGVWQRVTRALFLLAARDVNNVGAGIVNSIIPANEREKQILAGG
;
A
#
# COMPACT_ATOMS: atom_id res chain seq x y z
N MET A 1 3.55 -1.09 -24.07
CA MET A 1 2.28 -0.38 -23.83
C MET A 1 1.53 -1.12 -22.75
N SER A 2 1.45 -0.53 -21.55
CA SER A 2 0.92 -1.17 -20.34
C SER A 2 -0.55 -0.80 -20.16
N GLU A 3 -1.47 -1.68 -20.51
CA GLU A 3 -2.87 -1.55 -20.11
C GLU A 3 -3.03 -2.20 -18.73
N LEU A 4 -3.27 -1.33 -17.74
CA LEU A 4 -3.85 -1.71 -16.45
C LEU A 4 -5.31 -2.13 -16.72
N PRO A 5 -5.88 -3.07 -15.95
CA PRO A 5 -7.28 -3.44 -16.12
C PRO A 5 -8.17 -2.20 -16.02
N GLU A 6 -9.01 -1.99 -17.04
CA GLU A 6 -10.03 -0.93 -17.10
C GLU A 6 -11.04 -1.13 -15.96
N GLY A 7 -10.71 -0.60 -14.79
CA GLY A 7 -11.71 -0.26 -13.80
C GLY A 7 -12.49 0.95 -14.33
N ALA A 8 -13.80 0.81 -14.50
CA ALA A 8 -14.74 1.90 -14.74
C ALA A 8 -14.42 3.13 -13.85
N PRO A 9 -14.76 4.37 -14.25
CA PRO A 9 -14.57 5.57 -13.42
C PRO A 9 -15.53 5.53 -12.21
N GLY A 10 -15.26 4.62 -11.29
CA GLY A 10 -15.82 4.54 -9.96
C GLY A 10 -15.02 5.48 -9.06
N ASN A 11 -15.72 6.14 -8.15
CA ASN A 11 -15.17 7.10 -7.20
C ASN A 11 -14.13 6.38 -6.29
N PHE A 12 -12.86 6.35 -6.69
CA PHE A 12 -11.79 5.76 -5.88
C PHE A 12 -11.65 6.54 -4.57
N PRO A 13 -11.36 5.87 -3.44
CA PRO A 13 -11.17 6.57 -2.18
C PRO A 13 -9.95 7.49 -2.26
N SER A 14 -10.06 8.64 -1.59
CA SER A 14 -8.92 9.51 -1.38
C SER A 14 -7.86 8.84 -0.51
N MET A 15 -6.60 9.28 -0.64
CA MET A 15 -5.52 8.83 0.25
C MET A 15 -5.82 9.11 1.72
N ASN A 16 -6.55 10.17 2.03
CA ASN A 16 -6.98 10.44 3.40
C ASN A 16 -7.97 9.39 3.88
N GLU A 17 -8.99 9.05 3.10
CA GLU A 17 -9.96 8.00 3.46
C GLU A 17 -9.29 6.64 3.65
N LEU A 18 -8.34 6.27 2.78
CA LEU A 18 -7.56 5.04 2.92
C LEU A 18 -6.77 5.02 4.24
N LYS A 19 -6.04 6.11 4.55
CA LYS A 19 -5.27 6.25 5.80
C LYS A 19 -6.18 6.16 7.02
N LEU A 20 -7.34 6.80 7.00
CA LEU A 20 -8.31 6.76 8.09
C LEU A 20 -8.86 5.36 8.33
N ASN A 21 -9.23 4.66 7.26
CA ASN A 21 -9.76 3.30 7.34
C ASN A 21 -8.72 2.34 7.93
N ILE A 22 -7.46 2.48 7.53
CA ILE A 22 -6.40 1.60 7.99
C ILE A 22 -5.92 1.94 9.40
N ALA A 23 -5.84 3.22 9.78
CA ALA A 23 -5.55 3.61 11.15
C ALA A 23 -6.54 2.99 12.15
N ARG A 24 -7.85 3.05 11.84
CA ARG A 24 -8.89 2.45 12.68
C ARG A 24 -8.75 0.93 12.77
N LYS A 25 -8.56 0.24 11.65
CA LYS A 25 -8.49 -1.23 11.62
C LYS A 25 -7.17 -1.81 12.15
N MET A 26 -6.06 -1.13 11.94
CA MET A 26 -4.75 -1.59 12.40
C MET A 26 -4.47 -1.25 13.85
N LEU A 27 -4.86 -0.05 14.31
CA LEU A 27 -4.43 0.48 15.60
C LEU A 27 -5.56 0.57 16.62
N GLY A 28 -6.81 0.30 16.21
CA GLY A 28 -7.98 0.48 17.08
C GLY A 28 -8.10 1.89 17.66
N SER A 29 -7.45 2.86 17.03
CA SER A 29 -7.25 4.21 17.57
C SER A 29 -7.75 5.26 16.58
N ASP A 30 -8.35 6.31 17.12
CA ASP A 30 -8.62 7.53 16.38
C ASP A 30 -7.33 8.29 16.07
N ILE A 31 -7.41 9.15 15.05
CA ILE A 31 -6.33 9.99 14.53
C ILE A 31 -5.67 10.80 15.66
N GLY A 32 -4.34 10.81 15.71
CA GLY A 32 -3.56 11.67 16.61
C GLY A 32 -2.41 10.94 17.28
N TYR A 33 -1.42 11.70 17.75
CA TYR A 33 -0.33 11.15 18.55
C TYR A 33 -0.86 10.72 19.92
N ARG A 34 -0.58 9.47 20.32
CA ARG A 34 -0.86 8.96 21.65
C ARG A 34 0.46 8.57 22.31
N PRO A 35 0.85 9.19 23.43
CA PRO A 35 2.15 8.92 24.07
C PRO A 35 2.22 7.52 24.70
N ILE A 36 1.07 6.92 25.04
CA ILE A 36 0.99 5.57 25.60
C ILE A 36 0.50 4.63 24.51
N GLN A 37 1.37 3.71 24.09
CA GLN A 37 0.97 2.59 23.25
C GLN A 37 0.16 1.60 24.09
N GLN A 38 -0.98 1.16 23.58
CA GLN A 38 -1.75 0.10 24.22
C GLN A 38 -0.95 -1.19 24.17
N ASP A 39 -0.95 -1.96 25.27
CA ASP A 39 -0.40 -3.31 25.24
C ASP A 39 -1.24 -4.17 24.29
N ARG A 40 -0.56 -4.81 23.34
CA ARG A 40 -1.16 -5.64 22.30
C ARG A 40 -0.67 -7.09 22.37
N SER A 41 0.03 -7.45 23.44
CA SER A 41 0.62 -8.78 23.63
C SER A 41 -0.41 -9.91 23.55
N HIS A 42 -1.69 -9.64 23.85
CA HIS A 42 -2.77 -10.63 23.71
C HIS A 42 -2.97 -11.10 22.26
N LEU A 43 -2.54 -10.33 21.26
CA LEU A 43 -2.66 -10.66 19.84
C LEU A 43 -1.64 -11.73 19.39
N LEU A 44 -0.58 -11.96 20.17
CA LEU A 44 0.44 -12.97 19.86
C LEU A 44 -0.16 -14.37 19.70
N LYS A 45 -1.26 -14.68 20.40
CA LYS A 45 -1.96 -15.96 20.30
C LYS A 45 -2.58 -16.22 18.92
N TYR A 46 -2.84 -15.16 18.15
CA TYR A 46 -3.41 -15.28 16.80
C TYR A 46 -2.33 -15.40 15.72
N LEU A 47 -1.04 -15.26 16.06
CA LEU A 47 0.01 -15.34 15.06
C LEU A 47 0.14 -16.76 14.50
N PRO A 48 0.11 -16.92 13.17
CA PRO A 48 0.31 -18.21 12.50
C PRO A 48 1.75 -18.68 12.67
N LYS A 49 1.96 -20.00 12.80
CA LYS A 49 3.30 -20.59 12.96
C LYS A 49 3.96 -20.90 11.61
N SER A 50 3.17 -21.07 10.55
CA SER A 50 3.64 -21.37 9.20
C SER A 50 2.70 -20.80 8.14
N GLN A 51 3.20 -20.61 6.92
CA GLN A 51 2.39 -20.08 5.81
C GLN A 51 1.25 -21.03 5.41
N ALA A 52 1.36 -22.33 5.73
CA ALA A 52 0.32 -23.32 5.48
C ALA A 52 -0.95 -23.11 6.34
N GLU A 53 -0.84 -22.35 7.43
CA GLU A 53 -2.02 -21.97 8.24
C GLU A 53 -2.79 -20.78 7.64
N LEU A 54 -2.26 -20.16 6.61
CA LEU A 54 -2.82 -18.98 5.96
C LEU A 54 -3.30 -19.34 4.54
N PRO A 55 -4.43 -18.79 4.09
CA PRO A 55 -4.84 -18.98 2.71
C PRO A 55 -3.83 -18.32 1.77
N PRO A 56 -3.44 -18.98 0.65
CA PRO A 56 -2.63 -18.33 -0.36
C PRO A 56 -3.40 -17.16 -1.00
N ARG A 57 -2.68 -16.16 -1.50
CA ARG A 57 -3.25 -14.91 -2.05
C ARG A 57 -2.63 -14.59 -3.39
N SER A 58 -3.38 -13.96 -4.28
CA SER A 58 -2.91 -13.50 -5.59
C SER A 58 -2.41 -12.04 -5.58
N MET A 59 -1.90 -11.54 -6.70
CA MET A 59 -1.61 -10.10 -6.81
C MET A 59 -2.91 -9.30 -6.79
N GLU A 60 -3.93 -9.75 -7.52
CA GLU A 60 -5.27 -9.15 -7.56
C GLU A 60 -5.89 -8.96 -6.16
N ASP A 61 -5.68 -9.93 -5.28
CA ASP A 61 -6.16 -9.93 -3.89
C ASP A 61 -5.66 -8.76 -3.04
N SER A 62 -4.43 -8.30 -3.32
CA SER A 62 -3.79 -7.19 -2.63
C SER A 62 -3.87 -5.87 -3.40
N PHE A 63 -4.37 -5.89 -4.64
CA PHE A 63 -4.45 -4.71 -5.50
C PHE A 63 -5.29 -3.60 -4.85
N LEU A 64 -4.72 -2.41 -4.70
CA LEU A 64 -5.36 -1.25 -4.11
C LEU A 64 -5.22 -0.05 -5.05
N VAL A 65 -6.19 0.86 -5.00
CA VAL A 65 -6.18 2.14 -5.71
C VAL A 65 -6.65 3.24 -4.77
N GLY A 66 -6.01 4.41 -4.86
CA GLY A 66 -6.42 5.63 -4.20
C GLY A 66 -6.18 6.88 -5.06
N ILE A 67 -6.75 8.00 -4.62
CA ILE A 67 -6.63 9.30 -5.31
C ILE A 67 -6.06 10.37 -4.37
N ILE A 68 -5.19 11.22 -4.90
CA ILE A 68 -4.75 12.47 -4.30
C ILE A 68 -5.48 13.61 -5.04
N PRO A 69 -6.56 14.18 -4.46
CA PRO A 69 -7.50 15.04 -5.19
C PRO A 69 -7.01 16.50 -5.33
N LEU A 70 -5.88 16.70 -6.02
CA LEU A 70 -5.29 18.03 -6.20
C LEU A 70 -6.15 18.98 -7.03
N SER A 71 -7.05 18.49 -7.90
CA SER A 71 -7.88 19.36 -8.75
C SER A 71 -8.89 20.19 -7.96
N LYS A 72 -9.44 19.64 -6.88
CA LYS A 72 -10.52 20.24 -6.09
C LYS A 72 -10.08 20.72 -4.71
N ASP A 73 -9.12 20.05 -4.07
CA ASP A 73 -8.70 20.36 -2.71
C ASP A 73 -7.51 21.33 -2.68
N LYS A 74 -7.80 22.63 -2.56
CA LYS A 74 -6.79 23.69 -2.50
C LYS A 74 -5.94 23.64 -1.24
N ILE A 75 -6.49 23.19 -0.12
CA ILE A 75 -5.73 23.03 1.13
C ILE A 75 -4.72 21.89 0.98
N LEU A 76 -5.08 20.84 0.25
CA LEU A 76 -4.17 19.77 -0.09
C LEU A 76 -3.07 20.25 -1.06
N GLN A 77 -3.38 21.13 -2.02
CA GLN A 77 -2.36 21.71 -2.90
C GLN A 77 -1.22 22.35 -2.11
N ASP A 78 -1.48 23.07 -1.01
CA ASP A 78 -0.41 23.68 -0.18
C ASP A 78 0.59 22.66 0.40
N LYS A 79 0.13 21.41 0.60
CA LYS A 79 0.97 20.29 1.08
C LYS A 79 1.76 19.62 -0.05
N TYR A 80 1.19 19.56 -1.26
CA TYR A 80 1.74 18.80 -2.39
C TYR A 80 2.41 19.68 -3.45
N VAL A 81 2.27 21.01 -3.39
CA VAL A 81 2.74 21.93 -4.43
C VAL A 81 3.77 22.89 -3.84
N THR A 82 4.89 23.07 -4.52
CA THR A 82 5.92 24.05 -4.15
C THR A 82 5.46 25.47 -4.45
N PHE A 83 6.16 26.47 -3.92
CA PHE A 83 5.89 27.88 -4.25
C PHE A 83 6.10 28.19 -5.75
N LEU A 84 6.83 27.33 -6.48
CA LEU A 84 7.04 27.41 -7.93
C LEU A 84 5.94 26.70 -8.74
N GLY A 85 4.93 26.12 -8.10
CA GLY A 85 3.82 25.44 -8.76
C GLY A 85 4.08 23.99 -9.17
N HIS A 86 5.22 23.41 -8.77
CA HIS A 86 5.56 22.00 -9.06
C HIS A 86 5.08 21.06 -7.95
N VAL A 87 4.76 19.82 -8.31
CA VAL A 87 4.43 18.79 -7.31
C VAL A 87 5.67 18.39 -6.50
N ARG A 88 5.52 18.28 -5.18
CA ARG A 88 6.54 17.85 -4.23
C ARG A 88 6.69 16.33 -4.28
N ILE A 89 7.65 15.86 -5.06
CA ILE A 89 7.94 14.42 -5.19
C ILE A 89 8.18 13.74 -3.83
N GLY A 90 8.91 14.38 -2.90
CA GLY A 90 9.11 13.84 -1.56
C GLY A 90 7.81 13.53 -0.82
N ARG A 91 6.78 14.38 -1.00
CA ARG A 91 5.46 14.15 -0.41
C ARG A 91 4.71 12.99 -1.07
N LEU A 92 4.93 12.78 -2.38
CA LEU A 92 4.39 11.62 -3.08
C LEU A 92 5.06 10.32 -2.62
N LEU A 93 6.39 10.33 -2.38
CA LEU A 93 7.11 9.18 -1.86
C LEU A 93 6.64 8.80 -0.45
N GLU A 94 6.36 9.78 0.42
CA GLU A 94 5.74 9.53 1.73
C GLU A 94 4.37 8.84 1.59
N ASP A 95 3.56 9.27 0.62
CA ASP A 95 2.27 8.62 0.34
C ASP A 95 2.44 7.21 -0.23
N MET A 96 3.45 6.98 -1.08
CA MET A 96 3.76 5.65 -1.60
C MET A 96 4.20 4.68 -0.50
N ASP A 97 5.02 5.13 0.46
CA ASP A 97 5.47 4.30 1.58
C ASP A 97 4.30 3.81 2.45
N ILE A 98 3.45 4.73 2.92
CA ILE A 98 2.26 4.33 3.67
C ILE A 98 1.31 3.51 2.80
N PHE A 99 1.18 3.81 1.50
CA PHE A 99 0.35 3.00 0.59
C PHE A 99 0.85 1.57 0.45
N ALA A 100 2.16 1.35 0.41
CA ALA A 100 2.74 0.01 0.39
C ALA A 100 2.38 -0.77 1.66
N VAL A 101 2.40 -0.12 2.84
CA VAL A 101 1.88 -0.69 4.10
C VAL A 101 0.40 -1.08 3.98
N MET A 102 -0.41 -0.23 3.35
CA MET A 102 -1.84 -0.49 3.13
C MET A 102 -2.10 -1.69 2.20
N VAL A 103 -1.27 -1.86 1.17
CA VAL A 103 -1.31 -3.03 0.28
C VAL A 103 -0.93 -4.31 1.03
N CYS A 104 0.15 -4.28 1.80
CA CYS A 104 0.57 -5.40 2.66
C CYS A 104 -0.51 -5.82 3.66
N TYR A 105 -1.19 -4.86 4.26
CA TYR A 105 -2.35 -5.12 5.13
C TYR A 105 -3.47 -5.84 4.41
N LYS A 106 -3.81 -5.40 3.19
CA LYS A 106 -4.84 -6.03 2.37
C LYS A 106 -4.45 -7.46 1.95
N HIS A 107 -3.16 -7.71 1.77
CA HIS A 107 -2.64 -9.04 1.45
C HIS A 107 -2.80 -10.01 2.61
N ILE A 108 -2.48 -9.58 3.83
CA ILE A 108 -2.48 -10.44 5.02
C ILE A 108 -3.91 -10.76 5.47
N VAL A 109 -4.30 -12.02 5.36
CA VAL A 109 -5.59 -12.54 5.81
C VAL A 109 -5.34 -13.67 6.81
N ASN A 110 -5.79 -13.47 8.05
CA ASN A 110 -5.66 -14.45 9.12
C ASN A 110 -7.05 -14.96 9.56
N PRO A 111 -7.45 -16.18 9.15
CA PRO A 111 -8.75 -16.76 9.51
C PRO A 111 -8.95 -16.97 11.02
N LYS A 112 -7.87 -16.99 11.81
CA LYS A 112 -7.93 -17.17 13.27
C LYS A 112 -8.16 -15.87 14.03
N LEU A 113 -8.06 -14.71 13.37
CA LEU A 113 -8.25 -13.41 13.98
C LEU A 113 -9.76 -13.08 14.04
N PRO A 114 -10.34 -12.87 15.23
CA PRO A 114 -11.72 -12.40 15.36
C PRO A 114 -11.94 -11.04 14.68
N GLU A 115 -13.13 -10.81 14.12
CA GLU A 115 -13.46 -9.56 13.40
C GLU A 115 -13.37 -8.29 14.27
N ASN A 116 -13.57 -8.44 15.58
CA ASN A 116 -13.49 -7.35 16.55
C ASN A 116 -12.07 -7.08 17.08
N GLU A 117 -11.09 -7.88 16.67
CA GLU A 117 -9.69 -7.68 17.06
C GLU A 117 -8.94 -6.83 16.04
N VAL A 118 -7.95 -6.10 16.54
CA VAL A 118 -7.09 -5.25 15.69
C VAL A 118 -5.99 -6.09 15.03
N PHE A 119 -5.44 -5.57 13.94
CA PHE A 119 -4.43 -6.26 13.14
C PHE A 119 -3.21 -6.76 13.97
N PRO A 120 -2.85 -8.05 13.94
CA PRO A 120 -1.87 -8.63 14.88
C PRO A 120 -0.42 -8.54 14.37
N TYR A 121 -0.11 -7.62 13.46
CA TYR A 121 1.24 -7.45 12.92
C TYR A 121 1.69 -6.00 13.03
N SER A 122 3.01 -5.83 13.13
CA SER A 122 3.69 -4.57 12.82
C SER A 122 4.32 -4.70 11.43
N LEU A 123 4.00 -3.76 10.53
CA LEU A 123 4.55 -3.72 9.17
C LEU A 123 5.60 -2.61 9.11
N VAL A 124 6.82 -2.97 8.73
CA VAL A 124 7.96 -2.05 8.68
C VAL A 124 8.56 -2.04 7.28
N THR A 125 8.80 -0.85 6.75
CA THR A 125 9.53 -0.69 5.49
C THR A 125 11.00 -1.02 5.73
N VAL A 126 11.51 -2.02 5.02
CA VAL A 126 12.91 -2.46 5.09
C VAL A 126 13.75 -1.65 4.11
N LEU A 127 13.26 -1.50 2.88
CA LEU A 127 13.92 -0.73 1.85
C LEU A 127 12.91 -0.23 0.81
N VAL A 128 13.28 0.85 0.15
CA VAL A 128 12.63 1.34 -1.07
C VAL A 128 13.65 1.19 -2.19
N ASP A 129 13.31 0.46 -3.25
CA ASP A 129 14.16 0.18 -4.41
C ASP A 129 13.52 0.66 -5.71
N ARG A 130 14.35 0.90 -6.72
CA ARG A 130 13.99 1.20 -8.13
C ARG A 130 12.85 2.20 -8.25
N ILE A 131 13.07 3.41 -7.75
CA ILE A 131 12.17 4.53 -7.98
C ILE A 131 12.41 5.05 -9.41
N ASP A 132 11.55 4.66 -10.33
CA ASP A 132 11.58 5.05 -11.73
C ASP A 132 10.69 6.28 -11.93
N PHE A 133 11.27 7.41 -12.33
CA PHE A 133 10.52 8.58 -12.80
C PHE A 133 10.46 8.58 -14.32
N THR A 134 9.30 8.92 -14.87
CA THR A 134 9.16 9.12 -16.32
C THR A 134 9.45 10.58 -16.69
N ASP A 135 9.50 10.87 -17.99
CA ASP A 135 9.61 12.24 -18.50
C ASP A 135 8.32 13.06 -18.28
N TYR A 136 7.24 12.45 -17.78
CA TYR A 136 5.98 13.13 -17.53
C TYR A 136 6.06 13.95 -16.22
N VAL A 137 5.99 15.26 -16.35
CA VAL A 137 5.96 16.19 -15.21
C VAL A 137 4.54 16.26 -14.65
N PRO A 138 4.31 15.87 -13.39
CA PRO A 138 2.97 15.90 -12.78
C PRO A 138 2.48 17.33 -12.61
N LYS A 139 1.23 17.57 -13.02
CA LYS A 139 0.53 18.86 -12.88
C LYS A 139 0.00 19.04 -11.45
N SER A 140 0.13 20.24 -10.92
CA SER A 140 -0.25 20.60 -9.54
C SER A 140 -1.76 20.81 -9.33
N ASN A 141 -2.53 20.86 -10.40
CA ASN A 141 -3.97 21.11 -10.41
C ASN A 141 -4.79 19.93 -10.96
N GLU A 142 -4.18 18.75 -11.06
CA GLU A 142 -4.82 17.54 -11.59
C GLU A 142 -4.64 16.39 -10.60
N ASP A 143 -5.65 15.54 -10.48
CA ASP A 143 -5.65 14.45 -9.49
C ASP A 143 -4.57 13.41 -9.83
N ILE A 144 -3.91 12.89 -8.79
CA ILE A 144 -2.91 11.81 -8.94
C ILE A 144 -3.53 10.52 -8.43
N LYS A 145 -3.52 9.49 -9.28
CA LYS A 145 -3.89 8.13 -8.92
C LYS A 145 -2.67 7.39 -8.39
N ILE A 146 -2.83 6.75 -7.25
CA ILE A 146 -1.87 5.83 -6.68
C ILE A 146 -2.47 4.42 -6.69
N SER A 147 -1.70 3.45 -7.15
CA SER A 147 -2.14 2.05 -7.21
C SER A 147 -0.98 1.11 -6.96
N GLY A 148 -1.27 -0.13 -6.55
CA GLY A 148 -0.21 -1.08 -6.24
C GLY A 148 -0.74 -2.42 -5.77
N HIS A 149 0.13 -3.42 -5.78
CA HIS A 149 -0.14 -4.77 -5.29
C HIS A 149 1.16 -5.42 -4.80
N VAL A 150 1.04 -6.49 -4.02
CA VAL A 150 2.17 -7.36 -3.67
C VAL A 150 2.67 -8.05 -4.94
N SER A 151 3.97 -7.96 -5.22
CA SER A 151 4.64 -8.58 -6.38
C SER A 151 5.46 -9.81 -6.01
N TRP A 152 5.86 -9.96 -4.74
CA TRP A 152 6.59 -11.12 -4.25
C TRP A 152 6.39 -11.29 -2.73
N VAL A 153 6.47 -12.52 -2.22
CA VAL A 153 6.32 -12.83 -0.80
C VAL A 153 7.37 -13.84 -0.34
N GLY A 154 8.10 -13.48 0.72
CA GLY A 154 8.93 -14.40 1.50
C GLY A 154 8.14 -15.05 2.65
N LYS A 155 8.84 -15.48 3.70
CA LYS A 155 8.17 -16.04 4.89
C LYS A 155 7.49 -14.97 5.76
N SER A 156 8.14 -13.82 5.89
CA SER A 156 7.72 -12.68 6.72
C SER A 156 8.06 -11.34 6.07
N SER A 157 8.18 -11.32 4.75
CA SER A 157 8.48 -10.13 3.96
C SER A 157 7.63 -10.13 2.70
N MET A 158 7.31 -8.94 2.21
CA MET A 158 6.48 -8.71 1.03
C MET A 158 7.11 -7.60 0.20
N GLU A 159 7.30 -7.85 -1.09
CA GLU A 159 7.60 -6.80 -2.06
C GLU A 159 6.29 -6.23 -2.59
N VAL A 160 6.18 -4.91 -2.63
CA VAL A 160 5.04 -4.18 -3.15
C VAL A 160 5.50 -3.26 -4.26
N VAL A 161 4.85 -3.37 -5.41
CA VAL A 161 5.00 -2.41 -6.49
C VAL A 161 3.92 -1.34 -6.38
N VAL A 162 4.34 -0.07 -6.45
CA VAL A 162 3.46 1.09 -6.38
C VAL A 162 3.67 1.97 -7.61
N TRP A 163 2.57 2.42 -8.21
CA TRP A 163 2.55 3.33 -9.34
C TRP A 163 1.82 4.62 -8.99
N LEU A 164 2.35 5.72 -9.50
CA LEU A 164 1.68 7.01 -9.56
C LEU A 164 1.37 7.32 -11.02
N GLU A 165 0.13 7.70 -11.28
CA GLU A 165 -0.35 8.04 -12.62
C GLU A 165 -1.26 9.26 -12.55
N GLN A 166 -1.27 10.06 -13.61
CA GLN A 166 -2.13 11.23 -13.75
C GLN A 166 -2.82 11.21 -15.10
N GLN A 167 -4.07 11.62 -15.16
CA GLN A 167 -4.82 11.63 -16.41
C GLN A 167 -4.48 12.90 -17.21
N MET A 168 -4.08 12.72 -18.48
CA MET A 168 -3.87 13.80 -19.43
C MET A 168 -4.63 13.49 -20.72
N SER A 169 -5.57 14.35 -21.09
CA SER A 169 -6.38 14.21 -22.31
C SER A 169 -7.07 12.84 -22.41
N GLY A 170 -7.58 12.33 -21.28
CA GLY A 170 -8.23 11.03 -21.19
C GLY A 170 -7.28 9.83 -20.97
N VAL A 171 -5.96 10.00 -21.13
CA VAL A 171 -4.97 8.93 -21.04
C VAL A 171 -4.21 8.98 -19.72
N TRP A 172 -4.04 7.84 -19.06
CA TRP A 172 -3.20 7.74 -17.86
C TRP A 172 -1.71 7.81 -18.22
N GLN A 173 -1.04 8.86 -17.75
CA GLN A 173 0.40 9.03 -17.85
C GLN A 173 1.05 8.55 -16.56
N ARG A 174 2.07 7.69 -16.68
CA ARG A 174 2.83 7.23 -15.52
C ARG A 174 3.76 8.34 -15.06
N VAL A 175 3.70 8.68 -13.77
CA VAL A 175 4.58 9.66 -13.12
C VAL A 175 5.77 8.93 -12.49
N THR A 176 5.48 7.88 -11.73
CA THR A 176 6.50 7.16 -10.95
C THR A 176 6.10 5.70 -10.79
N ARG A 177 7.11 4.82 -10.70
CA ARG A 177 6.99 3.45 -10.21
C ARG A 177 8.04 3.24 -9.12
N ALA A 178 7.70 2.54 -8.05
CA ALA A 178 8.68 2.15 -7.03
C ALA A 178 8.39 0.75 -6.48
N LEU A 179 9.43 0.09 -5.98
CA LEU A 179 9.35 -1.17 -5.25
C LEU A 179 9.61 -0.91 -3.77
N PHE A 180 8.76 -1.44 -2.91
CA PHE A 180 8.92 -1.39 -1.46
C PHE A 180 9.06 -2.80 -0.93
N LEU A 181 10.10 -3.07 -0.14
CA LEU A 181 10.17 -4.29 0.65
C LEU A 181 9.71 -3.99 2.06
N LEU A 182 8.68 -4.69 2.50
CA LEU A 182 8.17 -4.59 3.85
C LEU A 182 8.43 -5.90 4.59
N ALA A 183 8.78 -5.80 5.88
CA ALA A 183 8.81 -6.94 6.79
C ALA A 183 7.57 -6.92 7.68
N ALA A 184 6.97 -8.09 7.85
CA ALA A 184 5.96 -8.32 8.86
C ALA A 184 6.64 -8.82 10.14
N ARG A 185 6.29 -8.19 11.25
CA ARG A 185 6.80 -8.46 12.60
C ARG A 185 5.63 -8.75 13.52
N ASP A 186 5.89 -9.45 14.61
CA ASP A 186 4.89 -9.54 15.67
C ASP A 186 4.58 -8.16 16.27
N VAL A 187 3.48 -8.07 17.03
CA VAL A 187 3.01 -6.83 17.66
C VAL A 187 4.02 -6.20 18.62
N ASN A 188 4.95 -6.98 19.16
CA ASN A 188 6.01 -6.52 20.07
C ASN A 188 7.31 -6.21 19.31
N ASN A 189 7.31 -6.38 17.99
CA ASN A 189 8.44 -6.25 17.10
C ASN A 189 9.65 -7.15 17.45
N VAL A 190 9.42 -8.29 18.11
CA VAL A 190 10.49 -9.19 18.56
C VAL A 190 10.80 -10.24 17.49
N GLY A 191 9.77 -10.87 16.95
CA GLY A 191 9.84 -11.97 15.99
C GLY A 191 9.29 -11.62 14.61
N ALA A 192 9.51 -12.55 13.68
CA ALA A 192 8.97 -12.51 12.33
C ALA A 192 7.46 -12.82 12.35
N GLY A 193 6.65 -11.97 11.72
CA GLY A 193 5.24 -12.22 11.48
C GLY A 193 5.07 -13.01 10.17
N ILE A 194 4.53 -14.23 10.25
CA ILE A 194 4.33 -15.06 9.06
C ILE A 194 3.20 -14.49 8.20
N VAL A 195 3.40 -14.41 6.89
CA VAL A 195 2.44 -13.83 5.94
C VAL A 195 1.93 -14.85 4.92
N ASN A 196 0.77 -14.57 4.34
CA ASN A 196 0.13 -15.40 3.31
C ASN A 196 1.07 -15.58 2.10
N SER A 197 1.24 -16.82 1.64
CA SER A 197 2.00 -17.07 0.41
C SER A 197 1.33 -16.44 -0.81
N ILE A 198 2.12 -16.11 -1.83
CA ILE A 198 1.62 -15.58 -3.09
C ILE A 198 1.49 -16.70 -4.13
N ILE A 199 0.35 -16.75 -4.82
CA ILE A 199 0.10 -17.65 -5.95
C ILE A 199 -0.44 -16.85 -7.13
N PRO A 200 -0.06 -17.18 -8.38
CA PRO A 200 -0.55 -16.44 -9.52
C PRO A 200 -2.02 -16.77 -9.81
N ALA A 201 -2.86 -15.75 -9.99
CA ALA A 201 -4.24 -15.91 -10.45
C ALA A 201 -4.35 -16.20 -11.96
N ASN A 202 -3.38 -15.72 -12.75
CA ASN A 202 -3.41 -15.78 -14.22
C ASN A 202 -1.99 -15.89 -14.81
N GLU A 203 -1.88 -16.08 -16.14
CA GLU A 203 -0.59 -16.24 -16.83
C GLU A 203 0.33 -15.02 -16.70
N ARG A 204 -0.25 -13.81 -16.63
CA ARG A 204 0.53 -12.59 -16.45
C ARG A 204 1.18 -12.57 -15.06
N GLU A 205 0.44 -12.91 -14.01
CA GLU A 205 1.01 -13.04 -12.66
C GLU A 205 2.07 -14.14 -12.60
N LYS A 206 1.89 -15.26 -13.32
CA LYS A 206 2.93 -16.32 -13.40
C LYS A 206 4.24 -15.76 -13.94
N GLN A 207 4.19 -14.97 -15.00
CA GLN A 207 5.38 -14.35 -15.59
C GLN A 207 6.04 -13.36 -14.63
N ILE A 208 5.25 -12.55 -13.92
CA ILE A 208 5.77 -11.60 -12.93
C ILE A 208 6.45 -12.35 -11.78
N LEU A 209 5.82 -13.40 -11.23
CA LEU A 209 6.38 -14.19 -10.12
C LEU A 209 7.60 -15.02 -10.53
N ALA A 210 7.68 -15.44 -11.79
CA ALA A 210 8.84 -16.17 -12.31
C ALA A 210 10.07 -15.27 -12.53
N GLY A 211 9.87 -13.96 -12.69
CA GLY A 211 10.93 -12.98 -12.91
C GLY A 211 11.58 -12.43 -11.63
N GLY A 212 11.27 -13.02 -10.47
CA GLY A 212 11.89 -12.67 -9.18
C GLY A 212 13.41 -12.83 -9.18
#